data_AF-A0A382EHD9-F1
#
_entry.id   AF-A0A382EHD9-F1
#
_cell.length_a   1.000
_cell.length_b   1.000
_cell.length_c   1.000
_cell.angle_alpha   90.00
_cell.angle_beta   90.00
_cell.angle_gamma   90.00
#
_symmetry.space_group_name_H-M   'P 1'
#
loop_
_entity.id
_entity.type
_entity.pdbx_description
1 polymer ?
#
loop_
_entity_poly.entity_id
_entity_poly.type
_entity_poly.pdbx_seq_one_letter_code
_entity_poly.pdbx_strand_id
1 'polypeptide(L)'
;MSTLQVHQIPCLSDNYGYLIHDPDAGVTATIDTPQVGPINAALAETGWTLTHIMNTHHHFDHAGGNEELKDKWNCTIIGSRDDSERIPGIDIPVGDGDRFSFGNHDVQVFDVSGHT
;
A
#
# COMPACT_ATOMS: atom_id res chain seq x y z
N MET A 1 13.85 15.70 7.17
CA MET A 1 12.96 14.75 6.51
C MET A 1 13.24 14.84 5.03
N SER A 2 13.83 13.79 4.49
CA SER A 2 13.99 13.60 3.06
C SER A 2 12.62 13.55 2.37
N THR A 3 12.60 13.89 1.08
CA THR A 3 11.39 13.81 0.28
C THR A 3 11.02 12.34 0.07
N LEU A 4 9.73 12.02 0.24
CA LEU A 4 9.18 10.70 -0.08
C LEU A 4 9.45 10.38 -1.55
N GLN A 5 10.06 9.23 -1.81
CA GLN A 5 10.33 8.76 -3.17
C GLN A 5 9.13 7.97 -3.67
N VAL A 6 8.72 8.19 -4.92
CA VAL A 6 7.56 7.54 -5.54
C VAL A 6 7.99 6.82 -6.80
N HIS A 7 7.61 5.56 -6.94
CA HIS A 7 7.87 4.75 -8.13
C HIS A 7 6.55 4.16 -8.64
N GLN A 8 6.14 4.57 -9.85
CA GLN A 8 4.90 4.13 -10.49
C GLN A 8 5.14 2.86 -11.31
N ILE A 9 4.23 1.89 -11.21
CA ILE A 9 4.35 0.56 -11.81
C ILE A 9 3.11 0.30 -12.66
N PRO A 10 3.25 0.07 -13.99
CA PRO A 10 2.13 -0.39 -14.80
C PRO A 10 1.76 -1.83 -14.41
N CYS A 11 0.46 -2.07 -14.17
CA CYS A 11 -0.07 -3.36 -13.76
C CYS A 11 -1.33 -3.71 -14.56
N LEU A 12 -1.59 -5.01 -14.72
CA LEU A 12 -2.75 -5.50 -15.47
C LEU A 12 -2.83 -4.87 -16.88
N SER A 13 -4.01 -4.47 -17.35
CA SER A 13 -4.19 -3.76 -18.63
C SER A 13 -3.90 -2.27 -18.55
N ASP A 14 -4.27 -1.63 -17.43
CA ASP A 14 -4.39 -0.19 -17.30
C ASP A 14 -4.35 0.32 -15.84
N ASN A 15 -4.09 -0.56 -14.87
CA ASN A 15 -3.89 -0.15 -13.49
C ASN A 15 -2.48 0.40 -13.27
N TYR A 16 -2.33 1.24 -12.23
CA TYR A 16 -1.04 1.61 -11.68
C TYR A 16 -0.93 1.13 -10.24
N GLY A 17 0.14 0.38 -9.94
CA GLY A 17 0.63 0.26 -8.57
C GLY A 17 1.64 1.38 -8.28
N TYR A 18 1.79 1.74 -7.02
CA TYR A 18 2.81 2.72 -6.62
C TYR A 18 3.61 2.19 -5.44
N LEU A 19 4.92 2.31 -5.49
CA LEU A 19 5.76 2.24 -4.30
C LEU A 19 6.02 3.65 -3.79
N ILE A 20 5.90 3.83 -2.48
CA ILE A 20 6.39 5.01 -1.77
C ILE A 20 7.46 4.60 -0.78
N HIS A 21 8.54 5.38 -0.69
CA HIS A 21 9.69 5.07 0.16
C HIS A 21 10.16 6.31 0.93
N ASP A 22 10.33 6.14 2.24
CA ASP A 22 11.05 7.11 3.09
C ASP A 22 12.49 6.59 3.27
N PRO A 23 13.50 7.22 2.64
CA PRO A 23 14.89 6.78 2.73
C PRO A 23 15.52 7.07 4.10
N ASP A 24 14.98 8.03 4.87
CA ASP A 24 15.51 8.35 6.20
C ASP A 24 15.09 7.28 7.22
N ALA A 25 13.85 6.78 7.11
CA ALA A 25 13.31 5.74 7.99
C ALA A 25 13.51 4.31 7.45
N GLY A 26 13.84 4.16 6.15
CA GLY A 26 14.00 2.87 5.50
C GLY A 26 12.69 2.08 5.33
N VAL A 27 11.54 2.76 5.30
CA VAL A 27 10.22 2.12 5.14
C VAL A 27 9.69 2.31 3.73
N THR A 28 9.02 1.28 3.21
CA THR A 28 8.40 1.27 1.88
C THR A 28 6.99 0.74 1.96
N ALA A 29 6.05 1.42 1.30
CA ALA A 29 4.69 0.93 1.12
C ALA A 29 4.38 0.74 -0.36
N THR A 30 3.58 -0.28 -0.66
CA THR A 30 2.83 -0.29 -1.93
C THR A 30 1.45 0.31 -1.70
N ILE A 31 1.06 1.24 -2.57
CA ILE A 31 -0.32 1.71 -2.66
C ILE A 31 -1.03 0.78 -3.63
N ASP A 32 -2.02 0.06 -3.10
CA ASP A 32 -2.71 -1.03 -3.77
C ASP A 32 -1.78 -2.18 -4.21
N THR A 33 -2.39 -3.32 -4.56
CA THR A 33 -1.72 -4.57 -4.95
C THR A 33 -2.34 -5.21 -6.20
N PRO A 34 -2.48 -4.49 -7.33
CA PRO A 34 -3.06 -5.02 -8.57
C PRO A 34 -2.39 -6.29 -9.07
N GLN A 35 -1.06 -6.39 -8.92
CA GLN A 35 -0.29 -7.52 -9.43
C GLN A 35 1.02 -7.71 -8.65
N VAL A 36 1.21 -8.90 -8.09
CA VAL A 36 2.35 -9.22 -7.22
C VAL A 36 3.70 -9.22 -7.95
N GLY A 37 3.73 -9.74 -9.18
CA GLY A 37 4.94 -9.84 -10.01
C GLY A 37 5.61 -8.47 -10.26
N PRO A 38 4.90 -7.49 -10.86
CA PRO A 38 5.43 -6.15 -11.09
C PRO A 38 5.89 -5.43 -9.82
N ILE A 39 5.13 -5.54 -8.72
CA ILE A 39 5.51 -4.94 -7.43
C ILE A 39 6.84 -5.51 -6.92
N ASN A 40 6.99 -6.83 -6.94
CA ASN A 40 8.24 -7.49 -6.55
C ASN A 40 9.42 -7.12 -7.46
N ALA A 41 9.18 -6.98 -8.76
CA ALA A 41 10.21 -6.55 -9.70
C ALA A 41 10.70 -5.13 -9.41
N ALA A 42 9.79 -4.19 -9.13
CA ALA A 42 10.13 -2.82 -8.78
C ALA A 42 10.85 -2.73 -7.42
N LEU A 43 10.46 -3.51 -6.41
CA LEU A 43 11.18 -3.61 -5.13
C LEU A 43 12.62 -4.12 -5.34
N ALA A 44 12.82 -5.10 -6.23
CA ALA A 44 14.14 -5.61 -6.57
C ALA A 44 14.99 -4.59 -7.35
N GLU A 45 14.40 -3.85 -8.29
CA GLU A 45 15.09 -2.81 -9.07
C GLU A 45 15.56 -1.66 -8.18
N THR A 46 14.70 -1.22 -7.24
CA THR A 46 15.00 -0.11 -6.32
C THR A 46 15.86 -0.51 -5.14
N GLY A 47 15.90 -1.81 -4.80
CA GLY A 47 16.55 -2.32 -3.59
C GLY A 47 15.76 -2.02 -2.31
N TRP A 48 14.50 -1.61 -2.43
CA TRP A 48 13.64 -1.29 -1.29
C TRP A 48 13.01 -2.55 -0.68
N THR A 49 12.81 -2.54 0.63
CA THR A 49 12.11 -3.61 1.37
C THR A 49 10.67 -3.17 1.63
N LEU A 50 9.70 -4.01 1.24
CA LEU A 50 8.29 -3.75 1.50
C LEU A 50 7.98 -3.91 2.98
N THR A 51 7.41 -2.88 3.57
CA THR A 51 7.07 -2.84 5.01
C THR A 51 5.57 -2.65 5.25
N HIS A 52 4.88 -2.02 4.30
CA HIS A 52 3.46 -1.72 4.40
C HIS A 52 2.73 -1.97 3.07
N ILE A 53 1.45 -2.30 3.16
CA ILE A 53 0.50 -2.22 2.05
C ILE A 53 -0.58 -1.22 2.49
N MET A 54 -0.93 -0.29 1.62
CA MET A 54 -2.01 0.66 1.85
C MET A 54 -3.03 0.52 0.73
N ASN A 55 -4.21 -0.04 1.02
CA ASN A 55 -5.25 -0.18 0.00
C ASN A 55 -6.19 1.03 0.02
N THR A 56 -6.50 1.53 -1.17
CA THR A 56 -7.50 2.59 -1.36
C THR A 56 -8.90 2.06 -1.16
N HIS A 57 -9.19 0.86 -1.68
CA HIS A 57 -10.46 0.17 -1.56
C HIS A 57 -10.29 -1.34 -1.81
N HIS A 58 -11.38 -2.11 -1.67
CA HIS A 58 -11.35 -3.57 -1.63
C HIS A 58 -11.43 -4.29 -2.99
N HIS A 59 -11.57 -3.59 -4.12
CA HIS A 59 -11.67 -4.29 -5.40
C HIS A 59 -10.42 -5.12 -5.69
N PHE A 60 -10.60 -6.23 -6.41
CA PHE A 60 -9.54 -7.21 -6.63
C PHE A 60 -8.32 -6.62 -7.36
N ASP A 61 -8.52 -5.72 -8.31
CA ASP A 61 -7.45 -5.00 -9.00
C ASP A 61 -6.73 -3.97 -8.11
N HIS A 62 -7.13 -3.81 -6.85
CA HIS A 62 -6.47 -2.95 -5.85
C HIS A 62 -6.02 -3.71 -4.60
N ALA A 63 -6.64 -4.84 -4.25
CA ALA A 63 -6.33 -5.60 -3.04
C ALA A 63 -6.01 -7.07 -3.29
N GLY A 64 -6.00 -7.53 -4.55
CA GLY A 64 -5.88 -8.93 -4.93
C GLY A 64 -4.51 -9.56 -4.66
N GLY A 65 -3.46 -8.75 -4.52
CA GLY A 65 -2.10 -9.23 -4.20
C GLY A 65 -1.73 -9.15 -2.73
N ASN A 66 -2.65 -8.74 -1.85
CA ASN A 66 -2.37 -8.43 -0.45
C ASN A 66 -1.74 -9.58 0.33
N GLU A 67 -2.43 -10.72 0.40
CA GLU A 67 -2.01 -11.85 1.24
C GLU A 67 -0.68 -12.47 0.74
N GLU A 68 -0.50 -12.61 -0.58
CA GLU A 68 0.75 -13.13 -1.15
C GLU A 68 1.95 -12.22 -0.83
N LEU A 69 1.77 -10.89 -0.97
CA LEU A 69 2.82 -9.95 -0.61
C LEU A 69 3.08 -9.93 0.89
N LYS A 70 2.03 -10.01 1.71
CA LYS A 70 2.16 -10.06 3.17
C LYS A 70 2.90 -11.29 3.63
N ASP A 71 2.56 -12.47 3.13
CA ASP A 71 3.23 -13.73 3.48
C ASP A 71 4.70 -13.70 3.10
N LYS A 72 5.04 -13.09 1.95
CA LYS A 72 6.41 -12.98 1.49
C LYS A 72 7.25 -11.97 2.28
N TRP A 73 6.69 -10.80 2.57
CA TRP A 73 7.43 -9.66 3.11
C TRP A 73 7.22 -9.43 4.59
N ASN A 74 6.27 -10.12 5.21
CA ASN A 74 5.84 -9.90 6.60
C ASN A 74 5.51 -8.42 6.86
N CYS A 75 4.78 -7.80 5.93
CA CYS A 75 4.42 -6.40 5.97
C CYS A 75 3.07 -6.16 6.67
N THR A 76 2.81 -4.90 7.05
CA THR A 76 1.55 -4.47 7.68
C THR A 76 0.57 -3.97 6.63
N ILE A 77 -0.69 -4.44 6.66
CA ILE A 77 -1.74 -3.97 5.77
C ILE A 77 -2.62 -2.94 6.48
N ILE A 78 -2.72 -1.75 5.86
CA ILE A 78 -3.55 -0.63 6.31
C ILE A 78 -4.66 -0.42 5.28
N GLY A 79 -5.90 -0.28 5.75
CA GLY A 79 -7.06 -0.09 4.88
C GLY A 79 -8.26 0.49 5.61
N SER A 80 -9.33 0.77 4.88
CA SER A 80 -10.56 1.33 5.47
C SER A 80 -11.17 0.38 6.50
N ARG A 81 -11.54 0.94 7.65
CA ARG A 81 -12.23 0.23 8.74
C ARG A 81 -13.57 -0.33 8.27
N ASP A 82 -14.29 0.41 7.46
CA ASP A 82 -15.60 -0.01 6.94
C ASP A 82 -15.47 -1.17 5.94
N ASP A 83 -14.27 -1.36 5.38
CA ASP A 83 -13.92 -2.45 4.48
C ASP A 83 -13.06 -3.53 5.13
N SER A 84 -12.99 -3.59 6.46
CA SER A 84 -12.12 -4.55 7.16
C SER A 84 -12.43 -6.01 6.80
N GLU A 85 -13.69 -6.34 6.51
CA GLU A 85 -14.08 -7.68 6.07
C GLU A 85 -13.84 -7.93 4.57
N ARG A 86 -13.64 -6.87 3.78
CA ARG A 86 -13.47 -6.92 2.32
C ARG A 86 -12.01 -6.77 1.87
N ILE A 87 -11.15 -6.14 2.67
CA ILE A 87 -9.72 -5.99 2.40
C ILE A 87 -8.97 -7.22 2.94
N PRO A 88 -8.41 -8.09 2.08
CA PRO A 88 -7.73 -9.30 2.52
C PRO A 88 -6.50 -8.99 3.37
N GLY A 89 -6.40 -9.64 4.53
CA GLY A 89 -5.24 -9.57 5.42
C GLY A 89 -5.03 -8.25 6.17
N ILE A 90 -6.03 -7.36 6.24
CA ILE A 90 -5.91 -6.07 6.96
C ILE A 90 -5.42 -6.25 8.40
N ASP A 91 -4.47 -5.42 8.83
CA ASP A 91 -3.95 -5.38 10.20
C ASP A 91 -4.41 -4.12 10.96
N ILE A 92 -4.37 -2.98 10.27
CA ILE A 92 -4.68 -1.68 10.86
C ILE A 92 -5.86 -1.05 10.11
N PRO A 93 -7.08 -1.18 10.65
CA PRO A 93 -8.25 -0.50 10.11
C PRO A 93 -8.27 0.99 10.48
N VAL A 94 -8.40 1.86 9.50
CA VAL A 94 -8.43 3.33 9.66
C VAL A 94 -9.72 3.94 9.08
N GLY A 95 -10.15 5.08 9.61
CA GLY A 95 -11.34 5.80 9.14
C GLY A 95 -11.07 7.28 8.84
N ASP A 96 -12.12 8.01 8.46
CA ASP A 96 -12.00 9.44 8.12
C ASP A 96 -11.37 10.27 9.23
N GLY A 97 -10.42 11.13 8.87
CA GLY A 97 -9.71 12.00 9.80
C GLY A 97 -8.65 11.31 10.67
N ASP A 98 -8.56 9.97 10.64
CA ASP A 98 -7.48 9.25 11.32
C ASP A 98 -6.12 9.68 10.74
N ARG A 99 -5.12 9.66 11.63
CA ARG A 99 -3.73 9.97 11.28
C ARG A 99 -2.80 8.88 11.79
N PHE A 100 -1.80 8.56 11.01
CA PHE A 100 -0.72 7.66 11.41
C PHE A 100 0.60 8.09 10.78
N SER A 101 1.71 7.62 11.35
CA SER A 101 3.04 7.92 10.83
C SER A 101 3.49 6.81 9.88
N PHE A 102 4.01 7.20 8.71
CA PHE A 102 4.75 6.33 7.81
C PHE A 102 6.19 6.83 7.72
N GLY A 103 7.08 6.17 8.47
CA GLY A 103 8.43 6.66 8.69
C GLY A 103 8.38 8.03 9.38
N ASN A 104 8.96 9.04 8.74
CA ASN A 104 8.96 10.41 9.21
C ASN A 104 7.79 11.26 8.68
N HIS A 105 6.83 10.66 7.98
CA HIS A 105 5.72 11.39 7.34
C HIS A 105 4.40 11.15 8.07
N ASP A 106 3.62 12.22 8.27
CA ASP A 106 2.23 12.12 8.73
C ASP A 106 1.31 11.78 7.56
N VAL A 107 0.55 10.70 7.69
CA VAL A 107 -0.50 10.30 6.75
C VAL A 107 -1.85 10.69 7.35
N GLN A 108 -2.68 11.36 6.56
CA GLN A 108 -4.06 11.68 6.91
C GLN A 108 -5.01 10.88 6.03
N VAL A 109 -5.95 10.19 6.66
CA VAL A 109 -6.97 9.39 5.99
C VAL A 109 -8.17 10.29 5.68
N PHE A 110 -8.68 10.16 4.46
CA PHE A 110 -9.90 10.82 4.02
C PHE A 110 -10.86 9.75 3.51
N ASP A 111 -12.07 9.72 4.07
CA ASP A 111 -13.16 8.98 3.44
C ASP A 111 -13.60 9.72 2.18
N VAL A 112 -13.57 8.99 1.06
CA VAL A 112 -13.94 9.46 -0.27
C VAL A 112 -14.98 8.54 -0.91
N SER A 113 -15.97 8.14 -0.10
CA SER A 113 -17.13 7.34 -0.49
C SER A 113 -17.73 7.76 -1.84
N GLY A 114 -17.97 6.78 -2.72
CA GLY A 114 -18.57 7.04 -4.03
C GLY A 114 -18.45 5.86 -4.98
N HIS A 115 -17.23 5.52 -5.40
CA HIS A 115 -16.99 4.31 -6.20
C HIS A 115 -17.28 3.04 -5.40
N THR A 116 -16.85 3.03 -4.14
CA THR A 116 -17.14 2.01 -3.14
C THR A 116 -17.54 2.63 -1.82
#